data_AF-A0A078I5J9-F1
#
_entry.id   AF-A0A078I5J9-F1
#
_cell.length_a   1.000
_cell.length_b   1.000
_cell.length_c   1.000
_cell.angle_alpha   90.00
_cell.angle_beta   90.00
_cell.angle_gamma   90.00
#
_symmetry.space_group_name_H-M   'P 1'
#
loop_
_entity.id
_entity.type
_entity.pdbx_description
1 polymer ?
#
loop_
_entity_poly.entity_id
_entity_poly.type
_entity_poly.pdbx_seq_one_letter_code
_entity_poly.pdbx_strand_id
1 'polypeptide(L)'
;MATGENRTVQENLKKHLAVSVRNIQWSYGIFWSISASQPGVLEWGDGYYNGDIKTRKTIQAVEVKADQLGLERSEQLRELYESLSVAESSASGGSQVSRRASATALSPEDLTDTEWYYLVCMSFVFNIGEGITGGALGNGEPIWLCNAHTADSKVFTRSLLAKSASLLTVVCFPFLGGVLEIGTTEHVNQ
;
A
#
# COMPACT_ATOMS: atom_id res chain seq x y z
N MET A 1 -23.88 -13.71 9.38
CA MET A 1 -22.73 -14.44 9.98
C MET A 1 -21.43 -14.26 9.19
N ALA A 2 -21.46 -14.09 7.86
CA ALA A 2 -20.27 -13.92 7.01
C ALA A 2 -19.40 -12.66 7.24
N THR A 3 -19.91 -11.64 7.94
CA THR A 3 -19.18 -10.38 8.19
C THR A 3 -18.11 -10.51 9.27
N GLY A 4 -18.24 -11.45 10.20
CA GLY A 4 -17.27 -11.66 11.28
C GLY A 4 -16.01 -12.42 10.82
N GLU A 5 -16.19 -13.47 10.02
CA GLU A 5 -15.08 -14.32 9.55
C GLU A 5 -14.15 -13.57 8.57
N ASN A 6 -14.73 -12.79 7.65
CA ASN A 6 -13.96 -12.03 6.67
C ASN A 6 -13.05 -10.98 7.34
N ARG A 7 -13.58 -10.31 8.38
CA ARG A 7 -12.81 -9.36 9.19
C ARG A 7 -11.65 -10.02 9.92
N THR A 8 -11.84 -11.21 10.50
CA THR A 8 -10.77 -11.94 11.18
C THR A 8 -9.68 -12.40 10.21
N VAL A 9 -10.04 -12.84 8.99
CA VAL A 9 -9.07 -13.20 7.95
C VAL A 9 -8.25 -11.99 7.50
N GLN A 10 -8.89 -10.84 7.28
CA GLN A 10 -8.22 -9.58 6.94
C GLN A 10 -7.29 -9.09 8.05
N GLU A 11 -7.76 -9.07 9.31
CA GLU A 11 -6.94 -8.69 10.46
C GLU A 11 -5.72 -9.61 10.65
N ASN A 12 -5.84 -10.90 10.31
CA ASN A 12 -4.72 -11.83 10.32
C ASN A 12 -3.74 -11.58 9.17
N LEU A 13 -4.24 -11.28 7.97
CA LEU A 13 -3.40 -10.94 6.82
C LEU A 13 -2.55 -9.70 7.11
N LYS A 14 -3.15 -8.63 7.63
CA LYS A 14 -2.44 -7.39 7.95
C LYS A 14 -1.30 -7.61 8.94
N LYS A 15 -1.54 -8.41 9.99
CA LYS A 15 -0.52 -8.75 11.00
C LYS A 15 0.61 -9.60 10.40
N HIS A 16 0.29 -10.60 9.59
CA HIS A 16 1.31 -11.40 8.92
C HIS A 16 2.13 -10.58 7.93
N LEU A 17 1.50 -9.64 7.23
CA LEU A 17 2.17 -8.71 6.34
C LEU A 17 3.13 -7.81 7.10
N ALA A 18 2.68 -7.26 8.23
CA ALA A 18 3.50 -6.43 9.11
C ALA A 18 4.76 -7.15 9.56
N VAL A 19 4.62 -8.36 10.10
CA VAL A 19 5.76 -9.19 10.53
C VAL A 19 6.69 -9.48 9.35
N SER A 20 6.15 -9.87 8.19
CA SER A 20 6.95 -10.28 7.04
C SER A 20 7.76 -9.12 6.45
N VAL A 21 7.11 -8.00 6.12
CA VAL A 21 7.74 -6.80 5.52
C VAL A 21 8.81 -6.24 6.43
N ARG A 22 8.53 -6.21 7.73
CA ARG A 22 9.46 -5.72 8.72
C ARG A 22 10.68 -6.64 8.87
N ASN A 23 10.48 -7.95 8.93
CA ASN A 23 11.57 -8.92 9.09
C ASN A 23 12.58 -8.83 7.94
N ILE A 24 12.11 -8.53 6.73
CA ILE A 24 12.97 -8.29 5.57
C ILE A 24 13.41 -6.82 5.46
N GLN A 25 12.91 -5.94 6.32
CA GLN A 25 13.17 -4.49 6.37
C GLN A 25 12.77 -3.73 5.10
N TRP A 26 11.71 -4.17 4.41
CA TRP A 26 11.23 -3.49 3.20
C TRP A 26 10.30 -2.33 3.55
N SER A 27 10.15 -1.37 2.64
CA SER A 27 9.42 -0.13 2.90
C SER A 27 7.90 -0.33 2.99
N TYR A 28 7.34 -1.29 2.26
CA TYR A 28 5.91 -1.58 2.34
C TYR A 28 5.56 -3.00 1.86
N GLY A 29 4.35 -3.43 2.20
CA GLY A 29 3.64 -4.52 1.54
C GLY A 29 2.20 -4.14 1.24
N ILE A 30 1.67 -4.58 0.11
CA ILE A 30 0.30 -4.35 -0.34
C ILE A 30 -0.27 -5.67 -0.85
N PHE A 31 -1.46 -6.03 -0.37
CA PHE A 31 -2.25 -7.10 -0.93
C PHE A 31 -3.28 -6.54 -1.90
N TRP A 32 -3.20 -6.99 -3.15
CA TRP A 32 -4.17 -6.70 -4.21
C TRP A 32 -5.15 -7.87 -4.32
N SER A 33 -6.42 -7.62 -4.04
CA SER A 33 -7.48 -8.63 -4.13
C SER A 33 -8.24 -8.52 -5.45
N ILE A 34 -8.80 -9.64 -5.92
CA ILE A 34 -9.76 -9.62 -7.03
C ILE A 34 -10.98 -8.82 -6.60
N SER A 35 -11.37 -7.82 -7.39
CA SER A 35 -12.53 -6.99 -7.14
C SER A 35 -13.80 -7.84 -7.14
N ALA A 36 -14.61 -7.70 -6.08
CA ALA A 36 -15.92 -8.34 -6.02
C ALA A 36 -16.92 -7.72 -7.01
N SER A 37 -16.69 -6.45 -7.39
CA SER A 37 -17.58 -5.70 -8.29
C SER A 37 -17.21 -5.83 -9.76
N GLN A 38 -15.93 -6.11 -10.07
CA GLN A 38 -15.41 -6.21 -11.43
C GLN A 38 -14.49 -7.43 -11.55
N PRO A 39 -15.02 -8.61 -11.93
CA PRO A 39 -14.21 -9.80 -12.17
C PRO A 39 -13.13 -9.53 -13.21
N GLY A 40 -11.90 -9.97 -12.92
CA GLY A 40 -10.74 -9.73 -13.79
C GLY A 40 -9.94 -8.47 -13.45
N VAL A 41 -10.37 -7.69 -12.45
CA VAL A 41 -9.66 -6.51 -11.95
C VAL A 41 -9.14 -6.78 -10.54
N LEU A 42 -7.91 -6.35 -10.27
CA LEU A 42 -7.28 -6.30 -8.96
C LEU A 42 -7.45 -4.90 -8.37
N GLU A 43 -7.87 -4.82 -7.11
CA GLU A 43 -8.03 -3.59 -6.34
C GLU A 43 -7.31 -3.69 -4.99
N TRP A 44 -7.14 -2.57 -4.30
CA TRP A 44 -6.54 -2.54 -2.97
C TRP A 44 -7.34 -3.41 -1.99
N GLY A 45 -6.67 -4.42 -1.41
CA GLY A 45 -7.24 -5.27 -0.37
C GLY A 45 -6.82 -4.81 1.03
N ASP A 46 -5.51 -4.82 1.29
CA ASP A 46 -4.91 -4.39 2.55
C ASP A 46 -3.43 -4.02 2.36
N GLY A 47 -2.77 -3.49 3.38
CA GLY A 47 -1.35 -3.16 3.31
C GLY A 47 -0.71 -2.84 4.66
N TYR A 48 0.62 -2.80 4.63
CA TYR A 48 1.46 -2.38 5.73
C TYR A 48 2.58 -1.46 5.24
N TYR A 49 2.71 -0.31 5.88
CA TYR A 49 3.76 0.67 5.66
C TYR A 49 4.85 0.56 6.74
N ASN A 50 6.11 0.48 6.29
CA ASN A 50 7.31 0.36 7.12
C ASN A 50 8.43 1.33 6.68
N GLY A 51 8.13 2.25 5.76
CA GLY A 51 9.09 3.23 5.26
C GLY A 51 9.35 4.38 6.24
N ASP A 52 10.06 5.39 5.75
CA ASP A 52 10.39 6.57 6.54
C ASP A 52 9.14 7.36 6.95
N ILE A 53 9.19 7.93 8.15
CA ILE A 53 8.14 8.79 8.71
C ILE A 53 8.83 10.07 9.18
N LYS A 54 8.30 11.26 8.87
CA LYS A 54 8.96 12.55 9.19
C LYS A 54 9.40 12.69 10.65
N THR A 55 8.69 12.06 11.58
CA THR A 55 8.96 12.12 13.03
C THR A 55 9.90 11.02 13.54
N ARG A 56 10.32 10.07 12.69
CA ARG A 56 11.15 8.92 13.10
C ARG A 56 12.63 9.16 12.79
N LYS A 57 13.29 9.96 13.63
CA LYS A 57 14.75 9.89 13.85
C LYS A 57 15.03 9.59 15.33
N THR A 58 14.64 8.41 15.82
CA THR A 58 15.11 7.96 17.13
C THR A 58 15.32 6.45 17.18
N ILE A 59 16.48 6.12 17.73
CA ILE A 59 17.14 4.85 18.04
C ILE A 59 16.20 3.75 18.59
N GLN A 60 16.42 2.52 18.08
CA GLN A 60 16.03 1.19 18.60
C GLN A 60 14.90 1.16 19.65
N ALA A 61 13.66 1.01 19.19
CA ALA A 61 12.54 0.62 20.04
C ALA A 61 12.29 -0.89 19.91
N VAL A 62 12.28 -1.57 21.06
CA VAL A 62 11.93 -2.99 21.28
C VAL A 62 10.90 -3.49 20.26
N GLU A 63 11.16 -4.66 19.66
CA GLU A 63 10.46 -5.17 18.50
C GLU A 63 8.93 -5.01 18.57
N VAL A 64 8.29 -5.34 19.68
CA VAL A 64 6.83 -5.26 19.86
C VAL A 64 6.25 -3.84 19.65
N LYS A 65 6.99 -2.77 19.95
CA LYS A 65 6.50 -1.39 19.76
C LYS A 65 6.49 -0.95 18.30
N ALA A 66 7.43 -1.45 17.49
CA ALA A 66 7.54 -1.02 16.10
C ALA A 66 6.46 -1.64 15.20
N ASP A 67 5.95 -2.84 15.52
CA ASP A 67 4.81 -3.45 14.80
C ASP A 67 3.56 -2.60 15.00
N GLN A 68 3.28 -2.25 16.25
CA GLN A 68 2.13 -1.42 16.60
C GLN A 68 2.20 -0.04 15.93
N LEU A 69 3.39 0.57 15.88
CA LEU A 69 3.59 1.87 15.23
C LEU A 69 3.43 1.81 13.71
N GLY A 70 3.97 0.79 13.03
CA GLY A 70 3.80 0.64 11.59
C GLY A 70 2.35 0.36 11.22
N LEU A 71 1.65 -0.46 12.02
CA LEU A 71 0.22 -0.73 11.85
C LEU A 71 -0.61 0.53 12.04
N GLU A 72 -0.34 1.30 13.09
CA GLU A 72 -0.99 2.59 13.35
C GLU A 72 -0.74 3.57 12.22
N ARG A 73 0.50 3.67 11.71
CA ARG A 73 0.80 4.55 10.58
C ARG A 73 0.07 4.13 9.30
N SER A 74 0.01 2.82 9.05
CA SER A 74 -0.73 2.27 7.90
C SER A 74 -2.22 2.59 7.97
N GLU A 75 -2.81 2.57 9.17
CA GLU A 75 -4.20 2.97 9.42
C GLU A 75 -4.40 4.48 9.21
N GLN A 76 -3.51 5.32 9.75
CA GLN A 76 -3.60 6.78 9.55
C GLN A 76 -3.54 7.17 8.06
N LEU A 77 -2.70 6.49 7.26
CA LEU A 77 -2.62 6.71 5.82
C LEU A 77 -3.89 6.26 5.10
N ARG A 78 -4.49 5.15 5.53
CA ARG A 78 -5.78 4.65 4.99
C ARG A 78 -6.92 5.61 5.31
N GLU A 79 -7.04 6.05 6.56
CA GLU A 79 -8.06 7.03 6.98
C GLU A 79 -7.94 8.34 6.20
N LEU A 80 -6.71 8.81 5.96
CA LEU A 80 -6.45 9.98 5.13
C LEU A 80 -6.91 9.77 3.69
N TYR A 81 -6.59 8.63 3.06
CA TYR A 81 -7.05 8.29 1.72
C TYR A 81 -8.59 8.26 1.62
N GLU A 82 -9.26 7.61 2.58
CA GLU A 82 -10.72 7.57 2.64
C GLU A 82 -11.31 8.98 2.77
N SER A 83 -10.71 9.86 3.57
CA SER A 83 -11.16 11.24 3.71
C SER A 83 -11.03 12.06 2.42
N LEU A 84 -9.95 11.83 1.65
CA LEU A 84 -9.70 12.52 0.39
C LEU A 84 -10.65 12.02 -0.72
N SER A 85 -10.85 10.72 -0.83
CA SER A 85 -11.73 10.12 -1.85
C SER A 85 -13.22 10.50 -1.65
N VAL A 86 -13.68 10.61 -0.41
CA VAL A 86 -15.02 11.13 -0.10
C VAL A 86 -15.16 12.61 -0.47
N ALA A 87 -14.12 13.42 -0.26
CA ALA A 87 -14.12 14.83 -0.62
C ALA A 87 -14.24 15.04 -2.14
N GLU A 88 -13.55 14.22 -2.94
CA GLU A 88 -13.67 14.25 -4.41
C GLU A 88 -15.07 13.85 -4.89
N SER A 89 -15.67 12.85 -4.25
CA SER A 89 -17.04 12.41 -4.57
C SER A 89 -18.10 13.47 -4.23
N SER A 90 -17.90 14.22 -3.15
CA SER A 90 -18.81 15.27 -2.66
C SER A 90 -18.59 16.65 -3.29
N ALA A 91 -17.49 16.86 -4.02
CA ALA A 91 -17.29 18.08 -4.82
C ALA A 91 -18.31 18.25 -5.97
N SER A 92 -19.14 17.23 -6.25
CA SER A 92 -20.29 17.30 -7.17
C SER A 92 -21.60 17.78 -6.52
N GLY A 93 -21.64 17.98 -5.19
CA GLY A 93 -22.82 18.44 -4.48
C GLY A 93 -22.44 19.07 -3.15
N GLY A 94 -22.31 20.41 -3.15
CA GLY A 94 -21.80 21.18 -2.02
C GLY A 94 -22.48 20.85 -0.69
N SER A 95 -21.76 20.17 0.19
CA SER A 95 -22.05 20.11 1.61
C SER A 95 -20.73 20.10 2.38
N GLN A 96 -20.44 21.23 3.02
CA GLN A 96 -19.37 21.36 4.01
C GLN A 96 -19.72 20.48 5.21
N VAL A 97 -19.42 19.18 5.14
CA VAL A 97 -19.50 18.31 6.31
C VAL A 97 -18.36 18.70 7.24
N SER A 98 -18.76 19.21 8.40
CA SER A 98 -17.89 19.74 9.45
C SER A 98 -16.76 18.76 9.79
N ARG A 99 -15.52 19.18 9.49
CA ARG A 99 -14.29 18.48 9.86
C ARG A 99 -14.23 18.35 11.38
N ARG A 100 -14.59 17.17 11.92
CA ARG A 100 -14.00 16.75 13.19
C ARG A 100 -12.56 16.35 12.90
N ALA A 101 -11.68 17.35 12.75
CA ALA A 101 -10.25 17.11 12.76
C ALA A 101 -9.92 16.54 14.14
N SER A 102 -9.67 15.23 14.21
CA SER A 102 -8.95 14.68 15.34
C SER A 102 -7.60 15.40 15.38
N ALA A 103 -7.09 15.73 16.57
CA ALA A 103 -5.78 16.35 16.74
C ALA A 103 -4.61 15.44 16.26
N THR A 104 -4.93 14.24 15.77
CA THR A 104 -4.04 13.21 15.24
C THR A 104 -4.22 12.96 13.74
N ALA A 105 -5.11 13.68 13.06
CA ALA A 105 -5.34 13.50 11.62
C ALA A 105 -4.12 13.98 10.82
N LEU A 106 -3.58 13.13 9.95
CA LEU A 106 -2.50 13.49 9.04
C LEU A 106 -3.00 14.45 7.97
N SER A 107 -2.20 15.47 7.66
CA SER A 107 -2.43 16.31 6.49
C SER A 107 -1.60 15.82 5.30
N PRO A 108 -2.07 15.97 4.04
CA PRO A 108 -1.28 15.65 2.86
C PRO A 108 0.11 16.30 2.84
N GLU A 109 0.24 17.56 3.28
CA GLU A 109 1.54 18.24 3.36
C GLU A 109 2.53 17.63 4.38
N ASP A 110 2.04 16.84 5.34
CA ASP A 110 2.86 16.22 6.37
C ASP A 110 3.46 14.87 5.94
N LEU A 111 3.10 14.38 4.75
CA LEU A 111 3.60 13.09 4.26
C LEU A 111 5.01 13.20 3.65
N THR A 112 5.82 12.16 3.87
CA THR A 112 7.03 11.89 3.07
C THR A 112 6.64 11.39 1.68
N ASP A 113 7.58 11.41 0.73
CA ASP A 113 7.33 10.89 -0.62
C ASP A 113 6.96 9.40 -0.63
N THR A 114 7.56 8.60 0.27
CA THR A 114 7.25 7.17 0.42
C THR A 114 5.86 6.93 1.04
N GLU A 115 5.44 7.77 1.99
CA GLU A 115 4.07 7.74 2.53
C GLU A 115 3.04 8.14 1.49
N TRP A 116 3.35 9.19 0.70
CA TRP A 116 2.52 9.62 -0.41
C TRP A 116 2.37 8.52 -1.46
N TYR A 117 3.48 7.88 -1.84
CA TYR A 117 3.44 6.73 -2.75
C TYR A 117 2.50 5.63 -2.24
N TYR A 118 2.67 5.20 -0.98
CA TYR A 118 1.85 4.14 -0.39
C TYR A 118 0.37 4.53 -0.33
N LEU A 119 0.07 5.77 0.08
CA LEU A 119 -1.29 6.29 0.12
C LEU A 119 -1.94 6.28 -1.27
N VAL A 120 -1.26 6.83 -2.28
CA VAL A 120 -1.82 6.91 -3.64
C VAL A 120 -1.96 5.52 -4.26
N CYS A 121 -1.19 4.50 -3.84
CA CYS A 121 -1.40 3.12 -4.29
C CYS A 121 -2.84 2.63 -4.03
N MET A 122 -3.52 3.11 -2.98
CA MET A 122 -4.89 2.71 -2.66
C MET A 122 -5.92 3.07 -3.75
N SER A 123 -5.59 3.98 -4.68
CA SER A 123 -6.47 4.34 -5.80
C SER A 123 -6.24 3.53 -7.08
N PHE A 124 -5.19 2.69 -7.12
CA PHE A 124 -4.87 1.93 -8.32
C PHE A 124 -5.71 0.67 -8.45
N VAL A 125 -5.99 0.33 -9.70
CA VAL A 125 -6.56 -0.95 -10.12
C VAL A 125 -5.75 -1.50 -11.28
N PHE A 126 -5.72 -2.84 -11.41
CA PHE A 126 -4.98 -3.53 -12.46
C PHE A 126 -5.82 -4.62 -13.08
N ASN A 127 -5.89 -4.69 -14.41
CA ASN A 127 -6.45 -5.88 -15.05
C ASN A 127 -5.48 -7.06 -14.85
N ILE A 128 -6.04 -8.26 -14.67
CA ILE A 128 -5.23 -9.48 -14.63
C ILE A 128 -4.47 -9.61 -15.96
N GLY A 129 -3.18 -9.89 -15.88
CA GLY A 129 -2.25 -9.96 -17.02
C GLY A 129 -1.54 -8.65 -17.36
N GLU A 130 -1.94 -7.51 -16.80
CA GLU A 130 -1.34 -6.20 -17.12
C GLU A 130 -0.29 -5.74 -16.11
N GLY A 131 0.81 -5.18 -16.63
CA GLY A 131 1.92 -4.69 -15.83
C GLY A 131 2.54 -5.75 -14.91
N ILE A 132 3.31 -5.32 -13.92
CA ILE A 132 3.92 -6.26 -12.97
C ILE A 132 2.90 -6.87 -11.99
N THR A 133 1.88 -6.12 -11.58
CA THR A 133 0.91 -6.57 -10.57
C THR A 133 -0.08 -7.55 -11.19
N GLY A 134 -0.78 -7.16 -12.26
CA GLY A 134 -1.69 -8.04 -12.98
C GLY A 134 -0.96 -9.21 -13.66
N GLY A 135 0.23 -8.96 -14.20
CA GLY A 135 1.06 -9.98 -14.83
C GLY A 135 1.47 -11.11 -13.88
N ALA A 136 1.78 -10.79 -12.61
CA ALA A 136 2.14 -11.81 -11.62
C ALA A 136 1.00 -12.82 -11.43
N LEU A 137 -0.22 -12.35 -11.24
CA LEU A 137 -1.39 -13.24 -11.12
C LEU A 137 -1.71 -13.96 -12.43
N GLY A 138 -1.69 -13.25 -13.55
CA GLY A 138 -2.02 -13.82 -14.86
C GLY A 138 -1.09 -14.93 -15.30
N ASN A 139 0.21 -14.81 -14.97
CA ASN A 139 1.22 -15.81 -15.29
C ASN A 139 1.37 -16.88 -14.20
N GLY A 140 0.89 -16.61 -12.98
CA GLY A 140 1.07 -17.50 -11.83
C GLY A 140 2.49 -17.52 -11.27
N GLU A 141 3.30 -16.50 -11.57
CA GLU A 141 4.74 -16.47 -11.26
C GLU A 141 5.14 -15.14 -10.58
N PRO A 142 6.16 -15.15 -9.69
CA PRO A 142 6.75 -13.92 -9.16
C PRO A 142 7.37 -13.06 -10.26
N ILE A 143 7.16 -11.75 -10.18
CA ILE A 143 7.79 -10.74 -11.03
C ILE A 143 8.64 -9.83 -10.15
N TRP A 144 9.94 -9.78 -10.46
CA TRP A 144 10.91 -8.92 -9.78
C TRP A 144 11.25 -7.72 -10.65
N LEU A 145 10.92 -6.51 -10.19
CA LEU A 145 11.24 -5.26 -10.89
C LEU A 145 12.37 -4.53 -10.17
N CYS A 146 13.55 -4.53 -10.79
CA CYS A 146 14.64 -3.62 -10.41
C CYS A 146 14.52 -2.28 -11.16
N ASN A 147 15.02 -1.22 -10.54
CA ASN A 147 14.98 0.14 -11.08
C ASN A 147 13.56 0.67 -11.32
N ALA A 148 12.66 0.45 -10.35
CA ALA A 148 11.26 0.84 -10.45
C ALA A 148 11.06 2.34 -10.81
N HIS A 149 11.88 3.23 -10.26
CA HIS A 149 11.89 4.66 -10.57
C HIS A 149 12.22 5.05 -12.03
N THR A 150 12.79 4.14 -12.82
CA THR A 150 13.07 4.35 -14.26
C THR A 150 12.30 3.42 -15.18
N ALA A 151 11.42 2.58 -14.63
CA ALA A 151 10.65 1.62 -15.42
C ALA A 151 9.70 2.34 -16.39
N ASP A 152 9.50 1.72 -17.57
CA ASP A 152 8.48 2.16 -18.52
C ASP A 152 7.10 2.10 -17.84
N SER A 153 6.30 3.17 -17.99
CA SER A 153 4.99 3.28 -17.36
C SER A 153 3.98 2.24 -17.88
N LYS A 154 4.22 1.64 -19.05
CA LYS A 154 3.44 0.49 -19.55
C LYS A 154 3.71 -0.79 -18.76
N VAL A 155 4.91 -0.94 -18.21
CA VAL A 155 5.28 -2.08 -17.36
C VAL A 155 4.90 -1.82 -15.91
N PHE A 156 5.16 -0.60 -15.44
CA PHE A 156 4.90 -0.17 -14.08
C PHE A 156 4.29 1.22 -14.07
N THR A 157 2.96 1.28 -14.07
CA THR A 157 2.15 2.52 -14.18
C THR A 157 2.47 3.54 -13.09
N ARG A 158 3.04 3.08 -11.97
CA ARG A 158 3.44 3.89 -10.82
C ARG A 158 4.90 4.36 -10.86
N SER A 159 5.63 4.20 -11.98
CA SER A 159 7.07 4.50 -12.04
C SER A 159 7.42 5.96 -11.68
N LEU A 160 6.57 6.93 -12.04
CA LEU A 160 6.79 8.33 -11.65
C LEU A 160 6.60 8.56 -10.14
N LEU A 161 5.58 7.95 -9.53
CA LEU A 161 5.38 8.02 -8.07
C LEU A 161 6.54 7.33 -7.34
N ALA A 162 6.96 6.17 -7.84
CA ALA A 162 8.11 5.44 -7.31
C ALA A 162 9.40 6.24 -7.43
N LYS A 163 9.56 7.06 -8.48
CA LYS A 163 10.70 7.97 -8.62
C LYS A 163 10.75 9.03 -7.54
N SER A 164 9.62 9.67 -7.23
CA SER A 164 9.57 10.63 -6.11
C SER A 164 9.88 9.96 -4.77
N ALA A 165 9.34 8.76 -4.56
CA ALA A 165 9.58 7.96 -3.35
C ALA A 165 10.95 7.26 -3.31
N SER A 166 11.82 7.46 -4.31
CA SER A 166 13.10 6.76 -4.44
C SER A 166 13.00 5.23 -4.34
N LEU A 167 11.89 4.65 -4.80
CA LEU A 167 11.70 3.20 -4.84
C LEU A 167 12.53 2.57 -5.95
N LEU A 168 13.32 1.57 -5.57
CA LEU A 168 14.28 0.93 -6.46
C LEU A 168 13.85 -0.48 -6.82
N THR A 169 13.30 -1.24 -5.86
CA THR A 169 12.91 -2.64 -6.05
C THR A 169 11.46 -2.85 -5.69
N VAL A 170 10.70 -3.50 -6.57
CA VAL A 170 9.31 -3.92 -6.34
C VAL A 170 9.15 -5.37 -6.78
N VAL A 171 8.49 -6.19 -5.96
CA VAL A 171 8.24 -7.61 -6.25
C VAL A 171 6.76 -7.87 -6.11
N CYS A 172 6.17 -8.50 -7.14
CA CYS A 172 4.78 -8.96 -7.14
C CYS A 172 4.75 -10.48 -7.26
N PHE A 173 3.96 -11.18 -6.45
CA PHE A 173 3.78 -12.62 -6.59
C PHE A 173 2.35 -13.06 -6.25
N PRO A 174 1.83 -14.14 -6.87
CA PRO A 174 0.50 -14.66 -6.56
C PRO A 174 0.39 -15.06 -5.10
N PHE A 175 -0.70 -14.65 -4.44
CA PHE A 175 -0.94 -14.98 -3.04
C PHE A 175 -2.45 -14.98 -2.75
N LEU A 176 -2.99 -16.05 -2.15
CA LEU A 176 -4.41 -16.18 -1.76
C LEU A 176 -5.42 -15.77 -2.84
N GLY A 177 -5.15 -16.09 -4.11
CA GLY A 177 -6.01 -15.72 -5.24
C GLY A 177 -5.94 -14.24 -5.64
N GLY A 178 -5.08 -13.45 -5.01
CA GLY A 178 -4.70 -12.09 -5.40
C GLY A 178 -3.18 -11.99 -5.64
N VAL A 179 -2.62 -10.82 -5.37
CA VAL A 179 -1.18 -10.54 -5.53
C VAL A 179 -0.65 -9.88 -4.28
N LEU A 180 0.49 -10.38 -3.78
CA LEU A 180 1.27 -9.69 -2.78
C LEU A 180 2.35 -8.87 -3.48
N GLU A 181 2.34 -7.57 -3.24
CA GLU A 181 3.36 -6.64 -3.69
C GLU A 181 4.18 -6.16 -2.49
N ILE A 182 5.50 -6.19 -2.59
CA ILE A 182 6.41 -5.59 -1.62
C ILE A 182 7.39 -4.67 -2.34
N GLY A 183 7.76 -3.56 -1.72
CA GLY A 183 8.71 -2.61 -2.31
C GLY A 183 9.67 -2.00 -1.31
N THR A 184 10.85 -1.62 -1.80
CA THR A 184 11.92 -1.00 -1.02
C THR A 184 12.65 0.09 -1.80
N THR A 185 13.22 1.04 -1.06
CA THR A 185 14.11 2.10 -1.57
C THR A 185 15.54 1.60 -1.78
N GLU A 186 15.81 0.32 -1.52
CA GLU A 186 17.11 -0.30 -1.73
C GLU A 186 17.16 -1.12 -3.03
N HIS A 187 18.36 -1.27 -3.60
CA HIS A 187 18.60 -2.23 -4.68
C HIS A 187 18.73 -3.63 -4.09
N VAL A 188 17.74 -4.47 -4.36
CA VAL A 188 17.78 -5.89 -4.01
C VAL A 188 17.75 -6.69 -5.30
N ASN A 189 18.73 -7.57 -5.46
CA ASN A 189 18.78 -8.51 -6.58
C ASN A 189 18.14 -9.83 -6.15
N GLN A 190 17.59 -10.55 -7.13
CA GLN A 190 17.02 -11.89 -6.96
C GLN A 190 18.07 -12.92 -6.54
#